data_AF-A0A7C4A1J1-F1
#
_entry.id   AF-A0A7C4A1J1-F1
#
_cell.length_a   1.000
_cell.length_b   1.000
_cell.length_c   1.000
_cell.angle_alpha   90.00
_cell.angle_beta   90.00
_cell.angle_gamma   90.00
#
_symmetry.space_group_name_H-M   'P 1'
#
loop_
_entity.id
_entity.type
_entity.pdbx_description
1 polymer ?
#
loop_
_entity_poly.entity_id
_entity_poly.type
_entity_poly.pdbx_seq_one_letter_code
_entity_poly.pdbx_strand_id
1 'polypeptide(L)'
;MNIQETAVMAPPPVRNLPDVGLNIVMMRDILLKTMFRTNKEEVSALEQSLCLPSRVVQELVDMARDQGLVEATGTLHANSSGEMGFR
;
A
#
# COMPACT_ATOMS: atom_id res chain seq x y z
N MET A 1 23.26 38.95 7.52
CA MET A 1 21.90 38.44 7.23
C MET A 1 21.65 37.28 8.18
N ASN A 2 20.65 37.39 9.06
CA ASN A 2 20.28 36.34 10.01
C ASN A 2 19.08 35.57 9.41
N ILE A 3 19.27 34.31 9.05
CA ILE A 3 18.19 33.47 8.50
C ILE A 3 17.46 32.85 9.70
N GLN A 4 16.21 33.26 9.94
CA GLN A 4 15.37 32.60 10.93
C GLN A 4 14.93 31.27 10.33
N GLU A 5 15.38 30.16 10.92
CA GLU A 5 14.96 28.82 10.54
C GLU A 5 13.46 28.66 10.83
N THR A 6 12.64 28.60 9.79
CA THR A 6 11.25 28.16 9.92
C THR A 6 11.25 26.69 10.34
N ALA A 7 10.67 26.39 11.50
CA ALA A 7 10.53 25.02 11.98
C ALA A 7 9.80 24.16 10.93
N VAL A 8 10.48 23.16 10.37
CA VAL A 8 9.92 22.24 9.39
C VAL A 8 8.97 21.29 10.12
N MET A 9 7.67 21.53 9.99
CA MET A 9 6.64 20.64 10.53
C MET A 9 6.45 19.46 9.57
N ALA A 10 6.52 18.23 10.09
CA ALA A 10 6.27 17.04 9.27
C ALA A 10 4.85 17.07 8.69
N PRO A 11 4.65 16.61 7.45
CA PRO A 11 3.31 16.49 6.89
C PRO A 11 2.48 15.49 7.72
N PRO A 12 1.16 15.70 7.81
CA PRO A 12 0.28 14.78 8.50
C PRO A 12 0.36 13.38 7.85
N PRO A 13 0.20 12.30 8.64
CA PRO A 13 0.19 10.95 8.09
C PRO A 13 -0.99 10.78 7.13
N VAL A 14 -0.72 10.08 6.03
CA VAL A 14 -1.73 9.68 5.04
C VAL A 14 -2.80 8.82 5.73
N ARG A 15 -4.08 9.09 5.49
CA ARG A 15 -5.19 8.30 6.05
C ARG A 15 -6.03 7.62 4.97
N ASN A 16 -6.09 8.22 3.79
CA ASN A 16 -6.88 7.77 2.66
C ASN A 16 -6.02 7.75 1.39
N LEU A 17 -6.41 6.94 0.40
CA LEU A 17 -5.75 6.88 -0.92
C LEU A 17 -5.47 8.25 -1.55
N PRO A 18 -6.43 9.21 -1.59
CA PRO A 18 -6.20 10.51 -2.20
C PRO A 18 -5.13 11.37 -1.49
N ASP A 19 -4.88 11.11 -0.20
CA ASP A 19 -3.92 11.86 0.60
C ASP A 19 -2.46 11.54 0.21
N VAL A 20 -2.22 10.48 -0.55
CA VAL A 20 -0.89 10.11 -1.07
C VAL A 20 -0.39 11.13 -2.09
N GLY A 21 -1.29 11.87 -2.74
CA GLY A 21 -0.92 12.93 -3.70
C GLY A 21 -0.40 12.42 -5.04
N LEU A 22 -0.60 11.12 -5.34
CA LEU A 22 -0.29 10.52 -6.63
C LEU A 22 -1.59 10.16 -7.38
N ASN A 23 -1.52 10.13 -8.71
CA ASN A 23 -2.63 9.61 -9.51
C ASN A 23 -2.88 8.13 -9.15
N ILE A 24 -4.14 7.77 -8.98
CA ILE A 24 -4.56 6.40 -8.63
C ILE A 24 -4.02 5.32 -9.59
N VAL A 25 -3.94 5.63 -10.90
CA VAL A 25 -3.36 4.71 -11.90
C VAL A 25 -1.88 4.47 -11.62
N MET A 26 -1.14 5.51 -11.27
CA MET A 26 0.28 5.41 -10.92
C MET A 26 0.48 4.62 -9.63
N MET A 27 -0.36 4.85 -8.61
CA MET A 27 -0.30 4.11 -7.34
C MET A 27 -0.53 2.61 -7.56
N ARG A 28 -1.55 2.25 -8.35
CA ARG A 28 -1.82 0.86 -8.76
C ARG A 28 -0.64 0.24 -9.48
N ASP A 29 -0.07 0.94 -10.45
CA ASP A 29 1.05 0.41 -11.24
C ASP A 29 2.30 0.24 -10.36
N ILE A 30 2.52 1.11 -9.37
CA ILE A 30 3.58 0.96 -8.36
C ILE A 30 3.33 -0.27 -7.48
N LEU A 31 2.09 -0.48 -7.02
CA LEU A 31 1.70 -1.68 -6.27
C LEU A 31 2.02 -2.95 -7.08
N LEU A 32 1.50 -3.06 -8.29
CA LEU A 32 1.68 -4.24 -9.16
C LEU A 32 3.15 -4.48 -9.50
N LYS A 33 3.91 -3.42 -9.81
CA LYS A 33 5.36 -3.53 -10.04
C LYS A 33 6.07 -4.01 -8.78
N THR A 34 5.69 -3.53 -7.60
CA THR A 34 6.27 -3.96 -6.33
C THR A 34 6.01 -5.44 -6.08
N MET A 35 4.75 -5.90 -6.22
CA MET A 35 4.37 -7.31 -6.09
C MET A 35 5.19 -8.18 -7.05
N PHE A 36 5.19 -7.84 -8.34
CA PHE A 36 5.89 -8.62 -9.36
C PHE A 36 7.43 -8.65 -9.18
N ARG A 37 8.03 -7.54 -8.75
CA ARG A 37 9.50 -7.45 -8.60
C ARG A 37 10.01 -8.07 -7.30
N THR A 38 9.16 -8.22 -6.29
CA THR A 38 9.58 -8.66 -4.95
C THR A 38 8.90 -9.96 -4.49
N ASN A 39 7.94 -10.48 -5.25
CA ASN A 39 7.11 -11.64 -4.90
C ASN A 39 6.40 -11.49 -3.54
N LYS A 40 6.11 -10.25 -3.13
CA LYS A 40 5.37 -9.96 -1.89
C LYS A 40 3.88 -10.01 -2.17
N GLU A 41 3.18 -10.87 -1.44
CA GLU A 41 1.74 -11.10 -1.60
C GLU A 41 0.91 -10.58 -0.40
N GLU A 42 1.55 -10.32 0.74
CA GLU A 42 0.88 -9.90 1.99
C GLU A 42 0.84 -8.37 2.13
N VAL A 43 -0.25 -7.83 2.67
CA VAL A 43 -0.45 -6.38 2.83
C VAL A 43 0.58 -5.78 3.78
N SER A 44 0.94 -6.47 4.87
CA SER A 44 1.99 -6.03 5.80
C SER A 44 3.37 -5.93 5.13
N ALA A 45 3.70 -6.87 4.25
CA ALA A 45 4.94 -6.86 3.48
C ALA A 45 4.97 -5.74 2.42
N LEU A 46 3.81 -5.45 1.82
CA LEU A 46 3.62 -4.38 0.86
C LEU A 46 3.64 -3.01 1.53
N GLU A 47 3.06 -2.85 2.72
CA GLU A 47 3.17 -1.64 3.56
C GLU A 47 4.62 -1.24 3.78
N GLN A 48 5.48 -2.18 4.18
CA GLN A 48 6.89 -1.90 4.37
C GLN A 48 7.59 -1.49 3.08
N SER A 49 7.16 -2.03 1.94
CA SER A 49 7.78 -1.75 0.63
C SER A 49 7.34 -0.43 0.03
N LEU A 50 6.08 -0.06 0.24
CA LEU A 50 5.46 1.15 -0.31
C LEU A 50 5.59 2.34 0.63
N CYS A 51 5.95 2.11 1.90
CA CYS A 51 5.96 3.10 2.96
C CYS A 51 4.60 3.81 3.11
N LEU A 52 3.52 3.04 2.95
CA LEU A 52 2.13 3.49 3.08
C LEU A 52 1.44 2.72 4.21
N PRO A 53 0.53 3.36 4.98
CA PRO A 53 -0.21 2.66 6.03
C PRO A 53 -0.97 1.46 5.49
N SER A 54 -1.06 0.37 6.25
CA SER A 54 -1.71 -0.88 5.80
C SER A 54 -3.13 -0.68 5.26
N ARG A 55 -3.90 0.26 5.84
CA ARG A 55 -5.24 0.61 5.33
C ARG A 55 -5.21 1.09 3.88
N VAL A 56 -4.25 1.94 3.54
CA VAL A 56 -4.10 2.51 2.19
C VAL A 56 -3.64 1.43 1.20
N VAL A 57 -2.75 0.55 1.66
CA VAL A 57 -2.30 -0.60 0.85
C VAL A 57 -3.46 -1.58 0.61
N GLN A 58 -4.27 -1.88 1.63
CA GLN A 58 -5.45 -2.72 1.50
C GLN A 58 -6.42 -2.16 0.45
N GLU A 59 -6.73 -0.87 0.51
CA GLU A 59 -7.61 -0.21 -0.47
C GLU A 59 -7.03 -0.27 -1.90
N LEU A 60 -5.71 -0.13 -2.08
CA LEU A 60 -5.05 -0.31 -3.38
C LEU A 60 -5.13 -1.75 -3.90
N VAL A 61 -4.94 -2.72 -3.01
CA VAL A 61 -5.02 -4.15 -3.35
C VAL A 61 -6.45 -4.53 -3.72
N ASP A 62 -7.44 -4.08 -2.96
CA ASP A 62 -8.86 -4.31 -3.25
C ASP A 62 -9.24 -3.70 -4.60
N MET A 63 -8.78 -2.49 -4.91
CA MET A 63 -8.98 -1.89 -6.23
C MET A 63 -8.33 -2.72 -7.35
N ALA A 64 -7.11 -3.23 -7.16
CA ALA A 64 -6.45 -4.07 -8.15
C ALA A 64 -7.20 -5.40 -8.35
N ARG A 65 -7.75 -5.96 -7.27
CA ARG A 65 -8.58 -7.17 -7.29
C ARG A 65 -9.89 -6.94 -8.03
N ASP A 66 -10.59 -5.84 -7.76
CA ASP A 66 -11.83 -5.46 -8.46
C ASP A 66 -11.61 -5.27 -9.96
N GLN A 67 -10.40 -4.85 -10.35
CA GLN A 67 -9.97 -4.74 -11.75
C GLN A 67 -9.49 -6.07 -12.36
N GLY A 68 -9.47 -7.16 -11.59
CA GLY A 68 -9.01 -8.48 -12.03
C GLY A 68 -7.51 -8.58 -12.29
N LEU A 69 -6.71 -7.69 -11.68
CA LEU A 69 -5.26 -7.65 -11.84
C LEU A 69 -4.52 -8.50 -10.80
N VAL A 70 -5.17 -8.80 -9.68
CA VAL A 70 -4.70 -9.69 -8.63
C VAL A 70 -5.86 -10.54 -8.10
N GLU A 71 -5.54 -11.71 -7.57
CA GLU A 71 -6.48 -12.62 -6.91
C GLU A 71 -6.07 -12.89 -5.46
N ALA A 72 -7.04 -13.20 -4.61
CA ALA A 72 -6.77 -13.60 -3.23
C ALA A 72 -6.35 -15.07 -3.18
N THR A 73 -5.21 -15.37 -2.57
CA THR A 73 -4.54 -16.69 -2.65
C THR A 73 -4.68 -17.53 -1.39
N GLY A 74 -5.42 -17.04 -0.39
CA GLY A 74 -5.69 -17.74 0.87
C GLY A 74 -7.16 -18.08 1.07
N THR A 75 -7.44 -19.28 1.59
CA THR A 75 -8.69 -19.54 2.31
C THR A 75 -8.47 -19.16 3.76
N LEU A 76 -9.31 -18.27 4.33
CA LEU A 76 -9.42 -18.07 5.77
C LEU A 76 -9.87 -19.40 6.43
N HIS A 77 -8.95 -20.33 6.66
CA HIS A 77 -9.19 -21.44 7.57
C HIS A 77 -9.18 -20.85 8.97
N ALA A 78 -10.21 -21.10 9.77
CA ALA A 78 -10.33 -20.53 11.13
C ALA A 78 -9.14 -20.85 12.07
N ASN A 79 -8.26 -21.78 11.69
CA ASN A 79 -7.04 -22.14 12.41
C ASN A 79 -5.73 -21.70 11.71
N SER A 80 -5.79 -21.11 10.52
CA SER A 80 -4.61 -20.53 9.86
C SER A 80 -4.45 -19.09 10.33
N SER A 81 -3.51 -18.87 11.24
CA SER A 81 -3.16 -17.55 11.80
C SER A 81 -2.38 -16.65 10.81
N GLY A 82 -2.51 -16.89 9.51
CA GLY A 82 -1.76 -16.20 8.46
C GLY A 82 -2.54 -15.03 7.86
N GLU A 83 -1.81 -14.03 7.38
CA GLU A 83 -2.36 -12.93 6.60
C GLU A 83 -2.85 -13.44 5.23
N MET A 84 -3.87 -12.81 4.67
CA MET A 84 -4.37 -13.16 3.34
C MET A 84 -3.37 -12.69 2.28
N GLY A 85 -2.88 -13.63 1.46
CA GLY A 85 -2.04 -13.32 0.30
C GLY A 85 -2.85 -12.87 -0.91
N PHE A 86 -2.20 -12.09 -1.78
CA PHE A 86 -2.70 -11.62 -3.07
C PHE A 86 -1.63 -11.81 -4.15
N ARG A 87 -1.97 -12.35 -5.32
CA ARG A 87 -1.03 -12.51 -6.45
C ARG A 87 -1.63 -12.16 -7.79
#